data_AF-W5MXZ5-F1
#
_entry.id   AF-W5MXZ5-F1
#
_cell.length_a   1.000
_cell.length_b   1.000
_cell.length_c   1.000
_cell.angle_alpha   90.00
_cell.angle_beta   90.00
_cell.angle_gamma   90.00
#
_symmetry.space_group_name_H-M   'P 1'
#
loop_
_entity.id
_entity.type
_entity.pdbx_description
1 polymer ?
#
loop_
_entity_poly.entity_id
_entity_poly.type
_entity_poly.pdbx_seq_one_letter_code
_entity_poly.pdbx_strand_id
1 'polypeptide(L)'
;MGIYSSTFYKSGDQILFESTDPSQANWITAHADACKLTIPEVLRCWERFLMLHPDKNGNILRHSLTTNDAFNSQLVEQLPVSEDGLVTFQTFCCAVKWLSSSVTETKLRGIVYCLSEERLRLRANTEALERLLHVQYPQDSPEEVRQLSSLIMREVDTKNQGFIDEDDFILWLKRLPVETLKSSLHFPVLPNKTTVTD
;
A
#
# COMPACT_ATOMS: atom_id res chain seq x y z
N MET A 1 -15.50 -11.61 -16.01
CA MET A 1 -15.57 -10.14 -15.93
C MET A 1 -15.06 -9.72 -14.56
N GLY A 2 -13.76 -9.57 -14.41
CA GLY A 2 -13.09 -9.15 -13.17
C GLY A 2 -12.67 -7.70 -13.34
N ILE A 3 -13.52 -6.77 -12.92
CA ILE A 3 -13.23 -5.35 -12.92
C ILE A 3 -13.00 -4.99 -11.45
N TYR A 4 -11.91 -4.28 -11.17
CA TYR A 4 -11.46 -3.79 -9.85
C TYR A 4 -10.73 -4.80 -8.95
N SER A 5 -9.40 -4.86 -9.01
CA SER A 5 -8.60 -5.45 -7.92
C SER A 5 -7.54 -4.53 -7.32
N SER A 6 -7.34 -3.30 -7.83
CA SER A 6 -6.39 -2.34 -7.24
C SER A 6 -7.12 -1.30 -6.40
N THR A 7 -6.77 -1.17 -5.12
CA THR A 7 -7.23 -0.07 -4.25
C THR A 7 -6.65 1.28 -4.63
N PHE A 8 -5.49 1.30 -5.30
CA PHE A 8 -4.90 2.51 -5.89
C PHE A 8 -5.74 3.07 -7.06
N TYR A 9 -6.63 2.26 -7.65
CA TYR A 9 -7.50 2.67 -8.76
C TYR A 9 -8.75 3.46 -8.31
N LYS A 10 -9.10 3.47 -7.02
CA LYS A 10 -10.34 4.10 -6.53
C LYS A 10 -10.30 5.63 -6.44
N SER A 11 -9.17 6.28 -6.71
CA SER A 11 -9.08 7.75 -6.74
C SER A 11 -9.24 8.28 -8.17
N GLY A 12 -10.47 8.24 -8.70
CA GLY A 12 -11.07 9.19 -9.66
C GLY A 12 -10.46 9.41 -11.05
N ASP A 13 -9.17 9.18 -11.27
CA ASP A 13 -8.47 9.59 -12.48
C ASP A 13 -8.03 8.36 -13.27
N GLN A 14 -8.49 8.28 -14.53
CA GLN A 14 -8.07 7.26 -15.49
C GLN A 14 -6.55 7.23 -15.56
N ILE A 15 -5.96 6.04 -15.51
CA ILE A 15 -4.57 5.83 -15.92
C ILE A 15 -4.51 6.21 -17.40
N LEU A 16 -4.14 7.45 -17.68
CA LEU A 16 -3.80 7.90 -19.02
C LEU A 16 -2.58 7.10 -19.44
N PHE A 17 -2.75 6.17 -20.38
CA PHE A 17 -1.67 5.40 -21.00
C PHE A 17 -0.81 6.25 -21.94
N GLU A 18 -1.12 7.54 -22.10
CA GLU A 18 -0.34 8.49 -22.90
C GLU A 18 0.79 9.12 -22.06
N SER A 19 1.69 8.29 -21.50
CA SER A 19 2.90 8.81 -20.83
C SER A 19 4.03 8.99 -21.85
N THR A 20 4.52 10.22 -21.99
CA THR A 20 5.47 10.70 -23.01
C THR A 20 6.95 10.36 -22.75
N ASP A 21 7.50 9.17 -23.05
CA ASP A 21 8.95 8.76 -22.94
C ASP A 21 9.93 9.66 -22.09
N PRO A 22 10.69 9.13 -21.10
CA PRO A 22 11.63 9.91 -20.28
C PRO A 22 12.61 10.84 -21.04
N SER A 23 12.89 10.57 -22.31
CA SER A 23 13.71 11.41 -23.19
C SER A 23 13.03 12.72 -23.65
N GLN A 24 11.72 12.85 -23.49
CA GLN A 24 10.94 14.02 -23.87
C GLN A 24 11.12 15.18 -22.88
N ALA A 25 11.33 16.40 -23.39
CA ALA A 25 11.59 17.58 -22.56
C ALA A 25 10.43 17.94 -21.61
N ASN A 26 9.20 17.56 -21.95
CA ASN A 26 7.99 17.82 -21.15
C ASN A 26 7.61 16.65 -20.22
N TRP A 27 8.40 15.58 -20.14
CA TRP A 27 8.09 14.37 -19.37
C TRP A 27 7.72 14.67 -17.91
N ILE A 28 8.53 15.47 -17.23
CA ILE A 28 8.34 15.83 -15.82
C ILE A 28 7.06 16.65 -15.64
N THR A 29 6.80 17.64 -16.51
CA THR A 29 5.60 18.47 -16.43
C THR A 29 4.34 17.68 -16.75
N ALA A 30 4.40 16.77 -17.72
CA ALA A 30 3.28 15.89 -18.06
C ALA A 30 2.92 14.97 -16.89
N HIS A 31 3.90 14.40 -16.20
CA HIS A 31 3.67 13.56 -15.01
C HIS A 31 3.18 14.36 -13.81
N ALA A 32 3.65 15.61 -13.64
CA ALA A 32 3.15 16.49 -12.59
C ALA A 32 1.64 16.74 -12.76
N ASP A 33 1.22 17.05 -13.99
CA ASP A 33 -0.18 17.29 -14.32
C ASP A 33 -1.05 16.03 -14.24
N ALA A 34 -0.54 14.89 -14.73
CA ALA A 34 -1.26 13.62 -14.73
C ALA A 34 -1.43 13.05 -13.32
N CYS A 35 -0.39 13.08 -12.49
CA CYS A 35 -0.40 12.49 -11.15
C CYS A 35 -0.80 13.48 -10.04
N LYS A 36 -1.11 14.73 -10.38
CA LYS A 36 -1.43 15.81 -9.42
C LYS A 36 -0.33 15.97 -8.35
N LEU A 37 0.92 15.87 -8.80
CA LEU A 37 2.11 16.09 -8.00
C LEU A 37 2.78 17.39 -8.46
N THR A 38 3.47 18.06 -7.55
CA THR A 38 4.32 19.19 -7.91
C THR A 38 5.57 18.71 -8.66
N ILE A 39 6.19 19.60 -9.46
CA ILE A 39 7.43 19.27 -10.18
C ILE A 39 8.52 18.71 -9.24
N PRO A 40 8.80 19.29 -8.05
CA PRO A 40 9.76 18.71 -7.12
C PRO A 40 9.40 17.30 -6.63
N GLU A 41 8.11 17.03 -6.41
CA GLU A 41 7.64 15.70 -6.02
C GLU A 41 7.85 14.68 -7.13
N VAL A 42 7.56 15.03 -8.39
CA VAL A 42 7.81 14.15 -9.54
C VAL A 42 9.30 13.87 -9.71
N LEU A 43 10.15 14.89 -9.60
CA LEU A 43 11.61 14.69 -9.65
C LEU A 43 12.08 13.75 -8.55
N ARG A 44 11.55 13.92 -7.32
CA ARG A 44 11.86 13.02 -6.20
C ARG A 44 11.37 11.59 -6.45
N CYS A 45 10.16 11.44 -6.99
CA CYS A 45 9.64 10.14 -7.40
C CYS A 45 10.54 9.51 -8.46
N TRP A 46 11.03 10.27 -9.43
CA TRP A 46 11.90 9.79 -10.49
C TRP A 46 13.24 9.30 -9.94
N GLU A 47 13.89 10.06 -9.07
CA GLU A 47 15.11 9.64 -8.37
C GLU A 47 14.92 8.29 -7.65
N ARG A 48 13.81 8.14 -6.92
CA ARG A 48 13.49 6.89 -6.22
C ARG A 48 13.15 5.75 -7.17
N PHE A 49 12.45 6.05 -8.26
CA PHE A 49 12.08 5.06 -9.26
C PHE A 49 13.31 4.53 -9.98
N LEU A 50 14.30 5.38 -10.29
CA LEU A 50 15.58 4.95 -10.86
C LEU A 50 16.36 3.97 -9.96
N MET A 51 16.24 4.09 -8.63
CA MET A 51 16.83 3.14 -7.68
C MET A 51 16.22 1.73 -7.77
N LEU A 52 15.05 1.60 -8.40
CA LEU A 52 14.40 0.32 -8.66
C LEU A 52 14.83 -0.28 -10.01
N HIS A 53 15.81 0.34 -10.69
CA HIS A 53 16.40 -0.13 -11.94
C HIS A 53 15.39 -0.35 -13.08
N PRO A 54 14.60 0.68 -13.46
CA PRO A 54 13.67 0.58 -14.58
C PRO A 54 14.42 0.34 -15.89
N ASP A 55 13.71 -0.22 -16.86
CA ASP A 55 14.21 -0.37 -18.21
C ASP A 55 14.39 0.99 -18.92
N LYS A 56 14.92 0.93 -20.15
CA LYS A 56 15.14 2.12 -20.99
C LYS A 56 13.86 2.92 -21.30
N ASN A 57 12.69 2.33 -21.13
CA ASN A 57 11.39 2.95 -21.38
C ASN A 57 10.77 3.52 -20.07
N GLY A 58 11.45 3.39 -18.93
CA GLY A 58 10.94 3.85 -17.64
C GLY A 58 9.91 2.90 -17.03
N ASN A 59 10.03 1.60 -17.27
CA ASN A 59 9.12 0.57 -16.74
C ASN A 59 9.85 -0.47 -15.90
N ILE A 60 9.12 -1.09 -14.97
CA ILE A 60 9.62 -2.15 -14.09
C ILE A 60 8.69 -3.36 -14.16
N LEU A 61 9.25 -4.57 -14.29
CA LEU A 61 8.45 -5.79 -14.16
C LEU A 61 7.95 -5.93 -12.73
N ARG A 62 6.64 -6.08 -12.49
CA ARG A 62 6.08 -6.09 -11.14
C ARG A 62 6.72 -7.15 -10.22
N HIS A 63 7.01 -8.33 -10.73
CA HIS A 63 7.65 -9.41 -9.97
C HIS A 63 9.08 -9.07 -9.50
N SER A 64 9.74 -8.08 -10.09
CA SER A 64 11.04 -7.61 -9.58
C SER A 64 10.92 -6.76 -8.31
N LEU A 65 9.71 -6.26 -8.01
CA LEU A 65 9.41 -5.50 -6.80
C LEU A 65 8.98 -6.38 -5.62
N THR A 66 8.60 -7.63 -5.89
CA THR A 66 8.22 -8.56 -4.81
C THR A 66 9.44 -8.94 -3.99
N THR A 67 9.27 -8.95 -2.67
CA THR A 67 10.31 -9.35 -1.71
C THR A 67 9.89 -10.65 -1.03
N ASN A 68 10.77 -11.28 -0.24
CA ASN A 68 10.43 -12.49 0.52
C ASN A 68 9.36 -12.26 1.61
N ASP A 69 8.97 -11.01 1.85
CA ASP A 69 7.93 -10.65 2.80
C ASP A 69 6.53 -10.73 2.16
N ALA A 70 5.64 -11.47 2.80
CA ALA A 70 4.29 -11.73 2.31
C ALA A 70 3.46 -10.44 2.19
N PHE A 71 3.61 -9.53 3.15
CA PHE A 71 2.89 -8.26 3.16
C PHE A 71 3.34 -7.33 2.03
N ASN A 72 4.65 -7.18 1.85
CA ASN A 72 5.22 -6.41 0.74
C ASN A 72 4.81 -6.98 -0.62
N SER A 73 4.80 -8.30 -0.76
CA SER A 73 4.34 -8.96 -1.99
C SER A 73 2.86 -8.66 -2.27
N GLN A 74 2.01 -8.74 -1.25
CA GLN A 74 0.58 -8.42 -1.37
C GLN A 74 0.36 -6.93 -1.72
N LEU A 75 1.16 -6.03 -1.16
CA LEU A 75 1.11 -4.60 -1.49
C LEU A 75 1.53 -4.34 -2.94
N VAL A 76 2.60 -4.99 -3.42
CA VAL A 76 3.04 -4.89 -4.82
C VAL A 76 1.99 -5.44 -5.78
N GLU A 77 1.32 -6.53 -5.41
CA GLU A 77 0.21 -7.10 -6.21
C GLU A 77 -0.98 -6.16 -6.37
N GLN A 78 -1.14 -5.17 -5.46
CA GLN A 78 -2.16 -4.13 -5.61
C GLN A 78 -1.82 -3.09 -6.68
N LEU A 79 -0.57 -2.98 -7.11
CA LEU A 79 -0.18 -2.00 -8.12
C LEU A 79 -0.81 -2.36 -9.47
N PRO A 80 -1.47 -1.40 -10.14
CA PRO A 80 -1.96 -1.62 -11.49
C PRO A 80 -0.77 -1.82 -12.44
N VAL A 81 -0.91 -2.76 -13.37
CA VAL A 81 0.12 -3.08 -14.36
C VAL A 81 -0.41 -2.88 -15.76
N SER A 82 0.49 -2.66 -16.72
CA SER A 82 0.18 -2.77 -18.14
C SER A 82 -0.20 -4.22 -18.52
N GLU A 83 -0.64 -4.43 -19.76
CA GLU A 83 -0.93 -5.77 -20.29
C GLU A 83 0.28 -6.72 -20.20
N ASP A 84 1.50 -6.17 -20.27
CA ASP A 84 2.76 -6.92 -20.15
C ASP A 84 3.22 -7.13 -18.69
N GLY A 85 2.41 -6.77 -17.70
CA GLY A 85 2.76 -6.92 -16.28
C GLY A 85 3.79 -5.88 -15.78
N LEU A 86 3.89 -4.74 -16.46
CA LEU A 86 4.83 -3.68 -16.13
C LEU A 86 4.19 -2.62 -15.23
N VAL A 87 4.95 -2.16 -14.24
CA VAL A 87 4.69 -0.97 -13.44
C VAL A 87 5.39 0.21 -14.12
N THR A 88 4.61 1.17 -14.59
CA THR A 88 5.13 2.39 -15.22
C THR A 88 5.52 3.43 -14.17
N PHE A 89 6.32 4.41 -14.56
CA PHE A 89 6.63 5.54 -13.69
C PHE A 89 5.37 6.31 -13.24
N GLN A 90 4.38 6.45 -14.12
CA GLN A 90 3.10 7.08 -13.78
C GLN A 90 2.34 6.28 -12.72
N THR A 91 2.28 4.95 -12.83
CA THR A 91 1.70 4.09 -11.78
C THR A 91 2.38 4.32 -10.45
N PHE A 92 3.71 4.36 -10.44
CA PHE A 92 4.48 4.61 -9.22
C PHE A 92 4.16 5.99 -8.61
N CYS A 93 4.09 7.04 -9.44
CA CYS A 93 3.71 8.38 -8.99
C CYS A 93 2.29 8.42 -8.41
N CYS A 94 1.32 7.74 -9.04
CA CYS A 94 -0.03 7.63 -8.54
C CYS A 94 -0.09 6.90 -7.18
N ALA A 95 0.68 5.82 -7.01
CA ALA A 95 0.77 5.10 -5.74
C ALA A 95 1.37 5.99 -4.63
N VAL A 96 2.46 6.71 -4.93
CA VAL A 96 3.09 7.68 -4.01
C VAL A 96 2.15 8.83 -3.66
N LYS A 97 1.41 9.36 -4.64
CA LYS A 97 0.38 10.39 -4.42
C LYS A 97 -0.72 9.89 -3.50
N TRP A 98 -1.20 8.67 -3.73
CA TRP A 98 -2.21 8.06 -2.89
C TRP A 98 -1.71 7.86 -1.46
N LEU A 99 -0.47 7.36 -1.29
CA LEU A 99 0.13 7.18 0.03
C LEU A 99 0.33 8.50 0.77
N SER A 100 0.63 9.60 0.08
CA SER A 100 0.85 10.90 0.72
C SER A 100 -0.43 11.66 1.05
N SER A 101 -1.43 11.64 0.16
CA SER A 101 -2.58 12.55 0.22
C SER A 101 -3.92 11.90 0.55
N SER A 102 -4.03 10.57 0.51
CA SER A 102 -5.28 9.89 0.88
C SER A 102 -5.64 10.13 2.34
N VAL A 103 -6.94 10.28 2.59
CA VAL A 103 -7.45 10.40 3.96
C VAL A 103 -7.18 9.13 4.76
N THR A 104 -7.02 9.27 6.08
CA THR A 104 -6.67 8.19 7.00
C THR A 104 -7.52 6.94 6.81
N GLU A 105 -8.85 7.09 6.69
CA GLU A 105 -9.73 5.93 6.51
C GLU A 105 -9.46 5.17 5.21
N THR A 106 -9.23 5.88 4.09
CA THR A 106 -8.88 5.25 2.81
C THR A 106 -7.56 4.50 2.89
N LYS A 107 -6.56 5.05 3.59
CA LYS A 107 -5.29 4.37 3.84
C LYS A 107 -5.50 3.09 4.65
N LEU A 108 -6.28 3.16 5.73
CA LEU A 108 -6.55 2.01 6.58
C LEU A 108 -7.30 0.91 5.82
N ARG A 109 -8.29 1.25 5.01
CA ARG A 109 -9.00 0.29 4.15
C ARG A 109 -8.05 -0.35 3.12
N GLY A 110 -7.14 0.43 2.56
CA GLY A 110 -6.07 -0.08 1.70
C GLY A 110 -5.16 -1.08 2.42
N ILE A 111 -4.74 -0.80 3.66
CA ILE A 111 -3.93 -1.71 4.48
C ILE A 111 -4.68 -3.01 4.78
N VAL A 112 -5.96 -2.93 5.14
CA VAL A 112 -6.79 -4.14 5.34
C VAL A 112 -6.78 -5.01 4.11
N TYR A 113 -6.95 -4.39 2.94
CA TYR A 113 -6.94 -5.10 1.67
C TYR A 113 -5.57 -5.72 1.36
N CYS A 114 -4.48 -5.04 1.71
CA CYS A 114 -3.11 -5.57 1.58
C CYS A 114 -2.85 -6.73 2.55
N LEU A 115 -3.34 -6.68 3.79
CA LEU A 115 -3.21 -7.78 4.75
C LEU A 115 -4.05 -8.98 4.32
N SER A 116 -5.11 -8.75 3.55
CA SER A 116 -5.99 -9.81 3.10
C SER A 116 -5.45 -10.47 1.83
N GLU A 117 -4.76 -11.60 2.00
CA GLU A 117 -4.64 -12.60 0.94
C GLU A 117 -6.06 -12.93 0.42
N GLU A 118 -6.21 -13.54 -0.76
CA GLU A 118 -7.51 -14.01 -1.24
C GLU A 118 -8.26 -14.91 -0.23
N ARG A 119 -7.55 -15.40 0.80
CA ARG A 119 -8.01 -16.19 1.95
C ARG A 119 -8.51 -15.40 3.18
N LEU A 120 -8.21 -14.11 3.28
CA LEU A 120 -8.74 -13.20 4.31
C LEU A 120 -9.87 -12.33 3.76
N ARG A 121 -10.17 -12.46 2.45
CA ARG A 121 -11.40 -11.91 1.88
C ARG A 121 -12.60 -12.49 2.64
N LEU A 122 -13.24 -11.57 3.35
CA LEU A 122 -14.53 -11.60 4.04
C LEU A 122 -14.59 -11.97 5.52
N ARG A 123 -13.72 -12.83 6.08
CA ARG A 123 -13.91 -13.31 7.47
C ARG A 123 -12.59 -13.78 8.10
N ALA A 124 -11.84 -12.88 8.74
CA ALA A 124 -10.69 -13.32 9.53
C ALA A 124 -11.21 -14.00 10.81
N ASN A 125 -11.17 -15.33 10.84
CA ASN A 125 -11.45 -16.10 12.05
C ASN A 125 -10.15 -16.28 12.86
N THR A 126 -10.28 -16.85 14.05
CA THR A 126 -9.15 -17.08 14.96
C THR A 126 -7.99 -17.82 14.30
N GLU A 127 -8.26 -18.86 13.49
CA GLU A 127 -7.23 -19.65 12.80
C GLU A 127 -6.47 -18.86 11.72
N ALA A 128 -7.15 -17.98 10.98
CA ALA A 128 -6.50 -17.10 10.01
C ALA A 128 -5.58 -16.09 10.71
N LEU A 129 -6.04 -15.56 11.85
CA LEU A 129 -5.26 -14.63 12.66
C LEU A 129 -4.05 -15.31 13.31
N GLU A 130 -4.18 -16.53 13.83
CA GLU A 130 -3.08 -17.32 14.38
C GLU A 130 -1.98 -17.56 13.34
N ARG A 131 -2.36 -17.92 12.10
CA ARG A 131 -1.37 -18.10 11.01
C ARG A 131 -0.61 -16.81 10.71
N LEU A 132 -1.30 -15.67 10.68
CA LEU A 132 -0.66 -14.37 10.45
C LEU A 132 0.28 -14.00 11.60
N LEU A 133 -0.17 -14.19 12.85
CA LEU A 133 0.64 -13.92 14.04
C LEU A 133 1.86 -14.83 14.13
N HIS A 134 1.76 -16.10 13.73
CA HIS A 134 2.92 -16.99 13.68
C HIS A 134 3.99 -16.54 12.68
N VAL A 135 3.60 -15.93 11.57
CA VAL A 135 4.56 -15.35 10.61
C VAL A 135 5.23 -14.11 11.22
N GLN A 136 4.47 -13.28 11.93
CA GLN A 136 4.97 -12.03 12.51
C GLN A 136 5.79 -12.24 13.80
N TYR A 137 5.45 -13.25 14.59
CA TYR A 137 6.05 -13.58 15.88
C TYR A 137 6.56 -15.04 15.86
N PRO A 138 7.59 -15.35 15.05
CA PRO A 138 8.04 -16.73 14.86
C PRO A 138 8.71 -17.35 16.10
N GLN A 139 9.02 -16.53 17.11
CA GLN A 139 9.64 -16.98 18.37
C GLN A 139 8.60 -17.26 19.46
N ASP A 140 7.36 -16.84 19.27
CA ASP A 140 6.28 -17.02 20.26
C ASP A 140 5.75 -18.46 20.16
N SER A 141 5.37 -19.02 21.31
CA SER A 141 4.78 -20.35 21.36
C SER A 141 3.39 -20.39 20.71
N PRO A 142 2.94 -21.56 20.20
CA PRO A 142 1.59 -21.72 19.68
C PRO A 142 0.49 -21.32 20.68
N GLU A 143 0.70 -21.58 21.98
CA GLU A 143 -0.20 -21.15 23.04
C GLU A 143 -0.28 -19.63 23.19
N GLU A 144 0.86 -18.92 23.15
CA GLU A 144 0.90 -17.45 23.21
C GLU A 144 0.21 -16.83 21.99
N VAL A 145 0.47 -17.36 20.80
CA VAL A 145 -0.18 -16.93 19.56
C VAL A 145 -1.70 -17.15 19.61
N ARG A 146 -2.17 -18.28 20.15
CA ARG A 146 -3.60 -18.57 20.35
C ARG A 146 -4.24 -17.64 21.38
N GLN A 147 -3.54 -17.31 22.46
CA GLN A 147 -4.05 -16.36 23.45
C GLN A 147 -4.17 -14.96 22.84
N LEU A 148 -3.15 -14.52 22.10
CA LEU A 148 -3.15 -13.23 21.42
C LEU A 148 -4.23 -13.15 20.35
N SER A 149 -4.40 -14.19 19.53
CA SER A 149 -5.47 -14.26 18.51
C SER A 149 -6.86 -14.14 19.15
N SER A 150 -7.08 -14.85 20.27
CA SER A 150 -8.34 -14.81 21.01
C SER A 150 -8.61 -13.44 21.61
N LEU A 151 -7.59 -12.77 22.14
CA LEU A 151 -7.69 -11.40 22.67
C LEU A 151 -8.06 -10.40 21.57
N ILE A 152 -7.41 -10.48 20.41
CA ILE A 152 -7.70 -9.62 19.26
C ILE A 152 -9.13 -9.89 18.76
N MET A 153 -9.53 -11.14 18.59
CA MET A 153 -10.89 -11.48 18.17
C MET A 153 -11.93 -10.88 19.12
N ARG A 154 -11.73 -10.98 20.44
CA ARG A 154 -12.66 -10.40 21.42
C ARG A 154 -12.73 -8.87 21.35
N GLU A 155 -11.64 -8.21 21.00
CA GLU A 155 -11.57 -6.74 20.94
C GLU A 155 -12.13 -6.20 19.62
N VAL A 156 -11.93 -6.92 18.52
CA VAL A 156 -12.23 -6.47 17.16
C VAL A 156 -13.59 -6.97 16.66
N ASP A 157 -13.97 -8.22 16.92
CA ASP A 157 -15.27 -8.80 16.53
C ASP A 157 -16.38 -8.29 17.46
N THR A 158 -16.73 -7.01 17.31
CA THR A 158 -17.75 -6.35 18.12
C THR A 158 -19.16 -6.89 17.88
N LYS A 159 -19.37 -7.56 16.75
CA LYS A 159 -20.65 -8.17 16.35
C LYS A 159 -20.79 -9.60 16.87
N ASN A 160 -19.72 -10.17 17.45
CA ASN A 160 -19.63 -11.54 17.93
C ASN A 160 -20.04 -12.56 16.87
N GLN A 161 -19.60 -12.34 15.63
CA GLN A 161 -19.96 -13.13 14.46
C GLN A 161 -18.97 -14.28 14.17
N GLY A 162 -17.90 -14.39 14.96
CA GLY A 162 -16.84 -15.38 14.84
C GLY A 162 -15.80 -15.03 13.79
N PHE A 163 -15.84 -13.80 13.26
CA PHE A 163 -14.89 -13.28 12.28
C PHE A 163 -14.83 -11.76 12.31
N ILE A 164 -13.70 -11.21 11.88
CA ILE A 164 -13.51 -9.77 11.71
C ILE A 164 -13.83 -9.41 10.26
N ASP A 165 -14.75 -8.47 10.06
CA ASP A 165 -14.98 -7.82 8.77
C ASP A 165 -14.20 -6.50 8.64
N GLU A 166 -14.23 -5.90 7.44
CA GLU A 166 -13.49 -4.66 7.15
C GLU A 166 -13.91 -3.52 8.10
N ASP A 167 -15.20 -3.37 8.38
CA ASP A 167 -15.68 -2.27 9.21
C ASP A 167 -15.31 -2.46 10.69
N ASP A 168 -15.36 -3.70 11.19
CA ASP A 168 -14.89 -4.04 12.53
C ASP A 168 -13.41 -3.69 12.72
N PHE A 169 -12.57 -4.03 11.73
CA PHE A 169 -11.15 -3.73 11.76
C PHE A 169 -10.86 -2.22 11.67
N ILE A 170 -11.57 -1.50 10.80
CA ILE A 170 -11.42 -0.05 10.67
C ILE A 170 -11.85 0.67 11.95
N LEU A 171 -12.97 0.25 12.56
CA LEU A 171 -13.43 0.80 13.83
C LEU A 171 -12.40 0.57 14.93
N TRP A 172 -11.81 -0.63 15.00
CA TRP A 172 -10.77 -0.94 15.97
C TRP A 172 -9.51 -0.08 15.76
N LEU A 173 -9.00 0.04 14.53
CA LEU A 173 -7.83 0.89 14.24
C LEU A 173 -8.06 2.36 14.58
N LYS A 174 -9.29 2.86 14.42
CA LYS A 174 -9.67 4.23 14.81
C LYS A 174 -9.69 4.45 16.33
N ARG A 175 -9.70 3.37 17.15
CA ARG A 175 -9.56 3.47 18.62
C ARG A 175 -8.10 3.64 19.07
N LEU A 176 -7.13 3.37 18.19
CA LEU A 176 -5.73 3.60 18.50
C LEU A 176 -5.47 5.10 18.75
N PRO A 177 -4.47 5.44 19.58
CA PRO A 177 -4.10 6.84 19.80
C PRO A 177 -3.86 7.56 18.48
N VAL A 178 -4.55 8.69 18.29
CA VAL A 178 -4.55 9.44 17.02
C VAL A 178 -3.14 9.78 16.55
N GLU A 179 -2.25 10.15 17.48
CA GLU A 179 -0.86 10.51 17.15
C GLU A 179 -0.04 9.30 16.71
N THR A 180 -0.24 8.13 17.32
CA THR A 180 0.37 6.87 16.85
C THR A 180 -0.10 6.55 15.44
N LEU A 181 -1.40 6.63 15.19
CA LEU A 181 -1.99 6.33 13.88
C LEU A 181 -1.50 7.32 12.80
N LYS A 182 -1.48 8.62 13.10
CA LYS A 182 -0.96 9.65 12.20
C LYS A 182 0.51 9.43 11.89
N SER A 183 1.34 9.18 12.92
CA SER A 183 2.77 8.94 12.75
C SER A 183 3.03 7.71 11.88
N SER A 184 2.30 6.61 12.09
CA SER A 184 2.47 5.37 11.32
C SER A 184 1.99 5.49 9.87
N LEU A 185 1.01 6.35 9.59
CA LEU A 185 0.47 6.58 8.24
C LEU A 185 1.09 7.78 7.52
N HIS A 186 2.03 8.47 8.16
CA HIS A 186 2.69 9.64 7.60
C HIS A 186 3.64 9.22 6.49
N PHE A 187 3.36 9.69 5.27
CA PHE A 187 4.16 9.38 4.10
C PHE A 187 4.42 10.67 3.31
N PRO A 188 5.50 11.40 3.62
CA PRO A 188 5.82 12.62 2.91
C PRO A 188 6.59 12.30 1.61
N VAL A 189 6.13 12.81 0.47
CA VAL A 189 6.81 12.60 -0.83
C VAL A 189 8.17 13.28 -0.83
N LEU A 190 8.20 14.53 -0.35
CA LEU A 190 9.43 15.28 -0.12
C LEU A 190 9.88 15.07 1.33
N PRO A 191 11.19 14.93 1.59
CA PRO A 191 11.67 14.86 2.96
C PRO A 191 11.26 16.12 3.73
N ASN A 192 10.72 15.93 4.93
CA ASN A 192 10.52 17.05 5.86
C ASN A 192 11.88 17.70 6.08
N LYS A 193 11.99 19.02 5.88
CA LYS A 193 13.26 19.75 6.04
C LYS A 193 13.85 19.48 7.44
N THR A 194 14.90 18.67 7.51
CA THR A 194 16.05 18.64 8.46
C THR A 194 16.79 17.31 8.22
N THR A 195 18.11 17.22 8.05
CA THR A 195 19.24 17.94 8.66
C THR A 195 20.37 18.14 7.65
N VAL A 196 20.86 19.38 7.49
CA VAL A 196 22.28 19.60 7.17
C VAL A 196 23.04 19.17 8.41
N THR A 197 23.71 18.02 8.35
CA THR A 197 24.83 17.75 9.25
C THR A 197 26.05 18.32 8.55
N ASP A 198 26.60 19.39 9.14
CA ASP A 198 27.95 19.88 8.88
C ASP A 198 29.00 18.79 9.12
#